data_AF-A0A959P417-F1
#
_entry.id   AF-A0A959P417-F1
#
_cell.length_a   1.000
_cell.length_b   1.000
_cell.length_c   1.000
_cell.angle_alpha   90.00
_cell.angle_beta   90.00
_cell.angle_gamma   90.00
#
_symmetry.space_group_name_H-M   'P 1'
#
loop_
_entity.id
_entity.type
_entity.pdbx_description
1 polymer ?
#
loop_
_entity_poly.entity_id
_entity_poly.type
_entity_poly.pdbx_seq_one_letter_code
_entity_poly.pdbx_strand_id
1 'polypeptide(L)'
;FGINNISYNIFNFDIRKYNIIYGNLAAKWRGLFRSTFGGAIPFYGLSLLGDEEYIRGHRFDKREGNNYLITSLEVNYPIIKEWNLSLDLPLLPKSLTSARIGLYTNLFVDSGTTFDNNESLKLNSADTGWGFGLTLLILPYNAIRFEYAFNEMKKGEFILETGFSF
;
A
#
# COMPACT_ATOMS: atom_id res chain seq x y z
N PHE A 1 -24.63 -21.66 18.67
CA PHE A 1 -24.82 -20.20 18.62
C PHE A 1 -24.55 -19.75 17.19
N GLY A 2 -25.60 -19.47 16.43
CA GLY A 2 -25.48 -18.90 15.08
C GLY A 2 -25.75 -17.40 15.16
N ILE A 3 -24.94 -16.58 14.49
CA ILE A 3 -25.24 -15.16 14.30
C ILE A 3 -26.37 -15.09 13.27
N ASN A 4 -27.61 -15.14 13.74
CA ASN A 4 -28.77 -14.88 12.90
C ASN A 4 -28.93 -13.35 12.72
N ASN A 5 -29.57 -12.89 11.64
CA ASN A 5 -29.81 -11.46 11.30
C ASN A 5 -28.63 -10.62 10.79
N ILE A 6 -27.59 -11.23 10.19
CA ILE A 6 -26.56 -10.48 9.48
C ILE A 6 -27.17 -9.80 8.24
N SER A 7 -27.16 -8.47 8.22
CA SER A 7 -27.72 -7.68 7.12
C SER A 7 -27.00 -6.34 7.07
N TYR A 8 -25.96 -6.25 6.24
CA TYR A 8 -25.15 -5.04 6.09
C TYR A 8 -24.63 -4.94 4.66
N ASN A 9 -24.13 -3.76 4.33
CA ASN A 9 -23.54 -3.44 3.04
C ASN A 9 -22.08 -3.05 3.25
N ILE A 10 -21.27 -3.28 2.22
CA ILE A 10 -19.87 -2.84 2.16
C ILE A 10 -19.74 -1.92 0.95
N PHE A 11 -19.16 -0.75 1.16
CA PHE A 11 -18.75 0.16 0.10
C PHE A 11 -17.23 0.31 0.13
N ASN A 12 -16.59 0.15 -1.04
CA ASN A 12 -15.16 0.33 -1.21
C ASN A 12 -14.90 1.34 -2.34
N PHE A 13 -13.99 2.26 -2.10
CA PHE A 13 -13.55 3.26 -3.05
C PHE A 13 -12.03 3.37 -3.01
N ASP A 14 -11.36 3.10 -4.14
CA ASP A 14 -9.90 3.21 -4.29
C ASP A 14 -9.60 4.07 -5.52
N ILE A 15 -8.96 5.21 -5.30
CA ILE A 15 -8.50 6.10 -6.36
C ILE A 15 -6.98 6.18 -6.33
N ARG A 16 -6.36 6.01 -7.50
CA ARG A 16 -4.90 6.05 -7.68
C ARG A 16 -4.54 6.94 -8.85
N LYS A 17 -3.57 7.84 -8.64
CA LYS A 17 -3.07 8.74 -9.68
C LYS A 17 -1.55 8.68 -9.75
N TYR A 18 -1.02 8.62 -10.96
CA TYR A 18 0.42 8.54 -11.23
C TYR A 18 0.76 9.65 -12.21
N ASN A 19 1.77 10.46 -11.90
CA ASN A 19 2.21 11.53 -12.78
C ASN A 19 3.73 11.61 -12.78
N ILE A 20 4.30 11.87 -13.94
CA ILE A 20 5.69 12.32 -14.03
C ILE A 20 5.68 13.81 -13.67
N ILE A 21 6.44 14.19 -12.64
CA ILE A 21 6.53 15.59 -12.20
C ILE A 21 7.56 16.32 -13.08
N TYR A 22 8.77 15.76 -13.16
CA TYR A 22 9.89 16.38 -13.87
C TYR A 22 10.95 15.34 -14.25
N GLY A 23 11.34 15.29 -15.52
CA GLY A 23 12.32 14.32 -16.00
C GLY A 23 11.88 12.88 -15.72
N ASN A 24 12.60 12.18 -14.85
CA ASN A 24 12.26 10.82 -14.42
C ASN A 24 11.69 10.75 -12.99
N LEU A 25 11.41 11.91 -12.37
CA LEU A 25 10.76 11.98 -11.07
C LEU A 25 9.26 11.73 -11.25
N ALA A 26 8.75 10.68 -10.62
CA ALA A 26 7.35 10.30 -10.69
C ALA A 26 6.70 10.41 -9.30
N ALA A 27 5.53 11.02 -9.22
CA ALA A 27 4.68 10.98 -8.03
C ALA A 27 3.50 10.04 -8.22
N LYS A 28 3.12 9.39 -7.14
CA LYS A 28 1.92 8.58 -7.02
C LYS A 28 1.11 9.06 -5.84
N TRP A 29 -0.20 9.04 -6.00
CA TRP A 29 -1.13 9.34 -4.91
C TRP A 29 -2.22 8.27 -4.88
N ARG A 30 -2.60 7.83 -3.68
CA ARG A 30 -3.71 6.91 -3.42
C ARG A 30 -4.63 7.52 -2.37
N GLY A 31 -5.93 7.34 -2.59
CA GLY A 31 -6.97 7.51 -1.59
C GLY A 31 -7.81 6.25 -1.55
N LEU A 32 -7.92 5.63 -0.38
CA LEU A 32 -8.70 4.41 -0.17
C LEU A 32 -9.70 4.63 0.96
N PHE A 33 -10.96 4.33 0.71
CA PHE A 33 -12.03 4.39 1.68
C PHE A 33 -12.83 3.09 1.67
N ARG A 34 -13.06 2.52 2.85
CA ARG A 34 -13.97 1.39 3.05
C ARG A 34 -14.99 1.75 4.10
N SER A 35 -16.24 1.38 3.86
CA SER A 35 -17.35 1.59 4.79
C SER A 35 -18.22 0.35 4.90
N THR A 36 -18.62 0.02 6.12
CA THR A 36 -19.64 -1.00 6.39
C THR A 36 -20.82 -0.38 7.09
N PHE A 37 -22.03 -0.57 6.58
CA PHE A 37 -23.23 0.12 7.08
C PHE A 37 -24.49 -0.74 6.88
N GLY A 38 -25.54 -0.47 7.66
CA GLY A 38 -26.80 -1.21 7.62
C GLY A 38 -27.18 -1.76 9.00
N GLY A 39 -27.72 -2.98 9.02
CA GLY A 39 -28.11 -3.71 10.22
C GLY A 39 -26.92 -4.36 10.94
N ALA A 40 -27.08 -5.59 11.41
CA ALA A 40 -26.06 -6.24 12.23
C ALA A 40 -24.78 -6.55 11.42
N ILE A 41 -23.70 -5.83 11.72
CA ILE A 41 -22.37 -6.04 11.16
C ILE A 41 -21.61 -7.04 12.05
N PRO A 42 -21.19 -8.21 11.53
CA PRO A 42 -20.41 -9.17 12.28
C PRO A 42 -18.95 -8.72 12.41
N PHE A 43 -18.22 -9.26 13.39
CA PHE A 43 -16.82 -8.89 13.65
C PHE A 43 -15.90 -9.08 12.42
N TYR A 44 -16.11 -10.14 11.63
CA TYR A 44 -15.35 -10.40 10.40
C TYR A 44 -15.69 -9.43 9.25
N GLY A 45 -16.74 -8.61 9.41
CA GLY A 45 -17.11 -7.56 8.48
C GLY A 45 -16.37 -6.24 8.75
N LEU A 46 -15.75 -6.08 9.93
CA LEU A 46 -15.09 -4.83 10.32
C LEU A 46 -13.93 -4.47 9.38
N SER A 47 -13.68 -3.17 9.28
CA SER A 47 -12.57 -2.55 8.56
C SER A 47 -11.31 -2.66 9.43
N LEU A 48 -10.29 -3.35 8.92
CA LEU A 48 -9.03 -3.60 9.61
C LEU A 48 -7.89 -2.81 8.96
N LEU A 49 -7.18 -2.01 9.74
CA LEU A 49 -5.87 -1.44 9.40
C LEU A 49 -4.79 -2.17 10.19
N GLY A 50 -3.66 -2.51 9.54
CA GLY A 50 -2.59 -3.33 10.11
C GLY A 50 -2.63 -4.81 9.70
N ASP A 51 -3.26 -5.11 8.56
CA ASP A 51 -3.24 -6.44 7.92
C ASP A 51 -3.07 -6.30 6.40
N GLU A 52 -4.12 -6.52 5.59
CA GLU A 52 -4.07 -6.33 4.13
C GLU A 52 -3.76 -4.87 3.74
N GLU A 53 -4.39 -3.91 4.44
CA GLU A 53 -4.12 -2.49 4.30
C GLU A 53 -3.51 -1.98 5.61
N TYR A 54 -2.47 -1.16 5.49
CA TYR A 54 -1.76 -0.64 6.65
C TYR A 54 -1.07 0.68 6.32
N ILE A 55 -0.73 1.44 7.36
CA ILE A 55 0.11 2.64 7.27
C ILE A 55 1.55 2.22 7.50
N ARG A 56 2.44 2.44 6.53
CA ARG A 56 3.87 2.12 6.70
C ARG A 56 4.43 2.88 7.91
N GLY A 57 5.12 2.18 8.83
CA GLY A 57 5.51 2.70 10.15
C GLY A 57 4.59 2.23 11.29
N HIS A 58 3.44 1.63 10.95
CA HIS A 58 2.49 1.04 11.89
C HIS A 58 1.96 -0.33 11.42
N ARG A 59 2.76 -1.12 10.69
CA ARG A 59 2.30 -2.39 10.11
C ARG A 59 1.71 -3.34 11.15
N PHE A 60 2.31 -3.38 12.34
CA PHE A 60 1.94 -4.31 13.42
C PHE A 60 0.87 -3.78 14.38
N ASP A 61 0.49 -2.52 14.22
CA ASP A 61 -0.53 -1.88 15.05
C ASP A 61 -1.90 -2.12 14.40
N LYS A 62 -2.73 -2.99 15.00
CA LYS A 62 -4.05 -3.32 14.46
C LYS A 62 -5.10 -2.32 14.96
N ARG A 63 -5.86 -1.73 14.03
CA ARG A 63 -7.03 -0.90 14.33
C ARG A 63 -8.23 -1.46 13.61
N GLU A 64 -9.35 -1.47 14.32
CA GLU A 64 -10.63 -1.95 13.82
C GLU A 64 -11.64 -0.81 13.85
N GLY A 65 -12.64 -0.88 12.98
CA GLY A 65 -13.80 0.00 13.01
C GLY A 65 -14.80 -0.41 11.92
N ASN A 66 -15.96 0.23 11.88
CA ASN A 66 -16.88 0.00 10.75
C ASN A 66 -16.27 0.49 9.43
N ASN A 67 -15.46 1.54 9.48
CA ASN A 67 -14.92 2.24 8.31
C ASN A 67 -13.40 2.44 8.46
N TYR A 68 -12.69 2.56 7.34
CA TYR A 68 -11.35 3.15 7.31
C TYR A 68 -11.19 4.14 6.16
N LEU A 69 -10.27 5.07 6.34
CA LEU A 69 -9.78 5.97 5.30
C LEU A 69 -8.25 5.93 5.32
N ILE A 70 -7.63 5.77 4.16
CA ILE A 70 -6.17 5.81 3.95
C ILE A 70 -5.87 6.77 2.81
N THR A 71 -4.80 7.54 2.95
CA THR A 71 -4.18 8.26 1.85
C THR A 71 -2.68 8.07 1.86
N SER A 72 -2.11 7.92 0.66
CA SER A 72 -0.68 7.70 0.48
C SER A 72 -0.17 8.62 -0.63
N LEU A 73 1.01 9.18 -0.43
CA LEU A 73 1.75 9.96 -1.42
C LEU A 73 3.15 9.38 -1.52
N GLU A 74 3.57 9.04 -2.74
CA GLU A 74 4.90 8.54 -3.02
C GLU A 74 5.59 9.37 -4.10
N VAL A 75 6.90 9.53 -3.97
CA VAL A 75 7.75 10.11 -5.01
C VAL A 75 8.87 9.13 -5.29
N ASN A 76 9.09 8.83 -6.57
CA ASN A 76 10.00 7.81 -7.04
C ASN A 76 10.97 8.41 -8.06
N TYR A 77 12.24 8.01 -7.99
CA TYR A 77 13.26 8.38 -8.96
C TYR A 77 14.10 7.14 -9.34
N PRO A 78 14.30 6.86 -10.64
CA PRO A 78 15.12 5.73 -11.06
C PRO A 78 16.61 6.02 -10.86
N ILE A 79 17.28 5.20 -10.06
CA ILE A 79 18.75 5.11 -10.06
C ILE A 79 19.21 4.42 -11.35
N ILE A 80 18.59 3.29 -11.67
CA ILE A 80 18.83 2.51 -12.89
C ILE A 80 17.49 2.39 -13.59
N LYS A 81 17.34 3.04 -14.76
CA LYS A 81 16.06 3.10 -15.47
C LYS A 81 15.59 1.71 -15.88
N GLU A 82 16.26 1.10 -16.85
CA GLU A 82 15.96 -0.25 -17.30
C GLU A 82 17.23 -0.87 -17.90
N TRP A 83 17.70 -1.96 -17.31
CA TRP A 83 18.72 -2.82 -17.89
C TRP A 83 18.04 -4.06 -18.46
N ASN A 84 18.15 -4.23 -19.78
CA ASN A 84 17.62 -5.40 -20.48
C ASN A 84 18.59 -6.57 -20.34
N LEU A 85 18.18 -7.60 -19.61
CA LEU A 85 18.88 -8.88 -19.52
C LEU A 85 18.17 -9.88 -20.43
N SER A 86 18.93 -10.58 -21.27
CA SER A 86 18.40 -11.67 -22.10
C SER A 86 19.41 -12.81 -22.10
N LEU A 87 18.98 -13.99 -21.65
CA LEU A 87 19.80 -15.20 -21.62
C LEU A 87 19.44 -16.11 -22.80
N ASP A 88 20.44 -16.54 -23.57
CA ASP A 88 20.23 -17.49 -24.67
C ASP A 88 20.44 -18.91 -24.16
N LEU A 89 19.35 -19.55 -23.73
CA LEU A 89 19.38 -20.92 -23.20
C LEU A 89 18.88 -21.89 -24.28
N PRO A 90 19.61 -22.98 -24.57
CA PRO A 90 19.10 -24.01 -25.46
C PRO A 90 17.80 -24.58 -24.90
N LEU A 91 16.80 -24.78 -25.76
CA LEU A 91 15.46 -25.31 -25.46
C LEU A 91 14.44 -24.33 -24.84
N LEU A 92 14.83 -23.09 -24.48
CA LEU A 92 13.89 -22.10 -23.94
C LEU A 92 13.74 -20.89 -24.89
N PRO A 93 12.50 -20.44 -25.17
CA PRO A 93 12.29 -19.24 -25.98
C PRO A 93 12.74 -17.98 -25.23
N LYS A 94 13.32 -17.03 -25.98
CA LYS A 94 13.86 -15.76 -25.44
C LYS A 94 12.85 -14.92 -24.67
N SER A 95 11.55 -15.09 -24.94
CA SER A 95 10.47 -14.43 -24.22
C SER A 95 10.39 -14.85 -22.75
N LEU A 96 10.86 -16.05 -22.40
CA LEU A 96 10.89 -16.57 -21.03
C LEU A 96 12.23 -16.29 -20.31
N THR A 97 13.28 -15.96 -21.07
CA THR A 97 14.64 -15.73 -20.55
C THR A 97 15.08 -14.27 -20.61
N SER A 98 14.15 -13.36 -20.89
CA SER A 98 14.39 -11.92 -20.91
C SER A 98 13.71 -11.23 -19.73
N ALA A 99 14.44 -10.35 -19.07
CA ALA A 99 13.94 -9.55 -17.95
C ALA A 99 14.42 -8.09 -18.09
N ARG A 100 13.60 -7.15 -17.65
CA ARG A 100 14.02 -5.75 -17.48
C ARG A 100 14.21 -5.45 -16.01
N ILE A 101 15.42 -5.04 -15.67
CA ILE A 101 15.80 -4.76 -14.29
C ILE A 101 15.87 -3.24 -14.11
N GLY A 102 15.11 -2.71 -13.16
CA GLY A 102 15.15 -1.31 -12.77
C GLY A 102 15.41 -1.16 -11.28
N LEU A 103 16.04 -0.06 -10.87
CA LEU A 103 16.25 0.27 -9.46
C LEU A 103 15.76 1.68 -9.20
N TYR A 104 14.82 1.82 -8.28
CA TYR A 104 14.18 3.08 -7.94
C TYR A 104 14.39 3.41 -6.47
N THR A 105 14.61 4.69 -6.18
CA THR A 105 14.48 5.25 -4.83
C THR A 105 13.07 5.79 -4.66
N ASN A 106 12.50 5.56 -3.49
CA ASN A 106 11.15 5.97 -3.16
C ASN A 106 11.19 6.79 -1.87
N LEU A 107 10.44 7.87 -1.83
CA LEU A 107 10.04 8.58 -0.61
C LEU A 107 8.53 8.47 -0.49
N PHE A 108 8.02 8.23 0.70
CA PHE A 108 6.58 8.07 0.91
C PHE A 108 6.10 8.71 2.20
N VAL A 109 4.82 9.05 2.20
CA VAL A 109 4.03 9.40 3.39
C VAL A 109 2.64 8.78 3.26
N ASP A 110 2.22 8.10 4.30
CA ASP A 110 0.92 7.47 4.43
C ASP A 110 0.21 8.03 5.65
N SER A 111 -1.10 8.14 5.59
CA SER A 111 -1.93 8.49 6.74
C SER A 111 -3.27 7.78 6.66
N GLY A 112 -3.80 7.32 7.79
CA GLY A 112 -5.12 6.71 7.83
C GLY A 112 -5.69 6.52 9.22
N THR A 113 -6.98 6.19 9.27
CA THR A 113 -7.73 6.02 10.51
C THR A 113 -8.87 5.04 10.30
N THR A 114 -9.26 4.34 11.37
CA THR A 114 -10.55 3.66 11.45
C THR A 114 -11.55 4.51 12.23
N PHE A 115 -12.85 4.27 12.02
CA PHE A 115 -13.93 4.90 12.78
C PHE A 115 -15.24 4.12 12.64
N ASP A 116 -16.10 4.21 13.66
CA ASP A 116 -17.41 3.56 13.67
C ASP A 116 -18.51 4.45 13.09
N ASN A 117 -19.62 3.85 12.64
CA ASN A 117 -20.70 4.55 11.93
C ASN A 117 -21.35 5.69 12.72
N ASN A 118 -21.29 5.63 14.05
CA ASN A 118 -21.87 6.64 14.94
C ASN A 118 -20.84 7.63 15.47
N GLU A 119 -19.58 7.53 15.06
CA GLU A 119 -18.52 8.44 15.43
C GLU A 119 -18.22 9.43 14.31
N SER A 120 -17.93 10.68 14.68
CA SER A 120 -17.40 11.64 13.72
C SER A 120 -15.96 11.27 13.36
N LEU A 121 -15.61 11.39 12.08
CA LEU A 121 -14.24 11.19 11.60
C LEU A 121 -13.27 12.14 12.31
N LYS A 122 -12.36 11.60 13.12
CA LYS A 122 -11.32 12.37 13.82
C LYS A 122 -10.01 12.27 13.05
N LEU A 123 -9.79 13.17 12.10
CA LEU A 123 -8.53 13.22 11.34
C LEU A 123 -7.31 13.52 12.22
N ASN A 124 -7.51 14.16 13.38
CA ASN A 124 -6.42 14.47 14.31
C ASN A 124 -5.86 13.24 15.04
N SER A 125 -6.54 12.09 14.97
CA SER A 125 -6.07 10.82 15.52
C SER A 125 -5.66 9.83 14.42
N ALA A 126 -5.45 10.30 13.18
CA ALA A 126 -4.98 9.46 12.09
C ALA A 126 -3.53 9.06 12.32
N ASP A 127 -3.27 7.75 12.21
CA ASP A 127 -1.93 7.21 12.19
C ASP A 127 -1.26 7.60 10.87
N THR A 128 -0.01 8.01 10.94
CA THR A 128 0.75 8.66 9.90
C THR A 128 2.18 8.17 9.98
N GLY A 129 2.67 7.67 8.85
CA GLY A 129 4.06 7.29 8.73
C GLY A 129 4.68 7.77 7.45
N TRP A 130 5.99 7.93 7.48
CA TRP A 130 6.77 8.38 6.34
C TRP A 130 8.08 7.64 6.30
N GLY A 131 8.69 7.58 5.12
CA GLY A 131 9.90 6.82 4.97
C GLY A 131 10.51 6.93 3.60
N PHE A 132 11.49 6.07 3.41
CA PHE A 132 12.21 5.95 2.17
C PHE A 132 12.53 4.50 1.89
N GLY A 133 12.80 4.18 0.63
CA GLY A 133 13.14 2.82 0.27
C GLY A 133 13.74 2.70 -1.12
N LEU A 134 14.10 1.46 -1.43
CA LEU A 134 14.59 1.02 -2.72
C LEU A 134 13.62 -0.02 -3.29
N THR A 135 13.23 0.15 -4.54
CA THR A 135 12.46 -0.85 -5.30
C THR A 135 13.31 -1.41 -6.42
N LEU A 136 13.58 -2.72 -6.35
CA LEU A 136 14.15 -3.49 -7.45
C LEU A 136 12.99 -4.00 -8.32
N LEU A 137 12.87 -3.44 -9.52
CA LEU A 137 11.90 -3.83 -10.51
C LEU A 137 12.48 -4.96 -11.39
N ILE A 138 11.74 -6.06 -11.56
CA ILE A 138 12.13 -7.21 -12.39
C ILE A 138 10.95 -7.55 -13.31
N LEU A 139 10.84 -6.84 -14.43
CA LEU A 139 9.75 -7.09 -15.40
C LEU A 139 10.03 -8.30 -16.28
N PRO A 140 8.99 -9.06 -16.68
CA PRO A 140 7.57 -8.86 -16.37
C PRO A 140 7.12 -9.45 -15.01
N TYR A 141 8.04 -9.98 -14.21
CA TYR A 141 7.74 -10.88 -13.11
C TYR A 141 7.24 -10.18 -11.83
N ASN A 142 8.00 -9.26 -11.25
CA ASN A 142 7.67 -8.69 -9.95
C ASN A 142 8.51 -7.43 -9.61
N ALA A 143 8.32 -6.91 -8.41
CA ALA A 143 9.20 -5.98 -7.74
C ALA A 143 9.55 -6.48 -6.33
N ILE A 144 10.71 -6.12 -5.82
CA ILE A 144 11.13 -6.32 -4.43
C ILE A 144 11.37 -4.94 -3.82
N ARG A 145 10.81 -4.69 -2.65
CA ARG A 145 10.85 -3.41 -1.96
C ARG A 145 11.56 -3.54 -0.63
N PHE A 146 12.54 -2.67 -0.42
CA PHE A 146 13.28 -2.50 0.82
C PHE A 146 12.99 -1.11 1.34
N GLU A 147 12.13 -0.99 2.34
CA GLU A 147 11.63 0.29 2.83
C GLU A 147 11.95 0.42 4.32
N TYR A 148 12.23 1.65 4.75
CA TYR A 148 12.37 2.02 6.14
C TYR A 148 11.41 3.16 6.45
N ALA A 149 10.47 2.89 7.34
CA ALA A 149 9.40 3.80 7.72
C ALA A 149 9.56 4.30 9.16
N PHE A 150 9.01 5.46 9.45
CA PHE A 150 8.89 6.02 10.78
C PHE A 150 7.44 6.39 11.04
N ASN A 151 6.95 6.11 12.24
CA ASN A 151 5.70 6.69 12.72
C ASN A 151 5.91 8.06 13.38
N GLU A 152 4.84 8.71 13.81
CA GLU A 152 4.84 10.02 14.49
C GLU A 152 5.54 9.97 15.84
N MET A 153 5.60 8.79 16.46
CA MET A 153 6.40 8.54 17.66
C MET A 153 7.90 8.35 17.37
N LYS A 154 8.32 8.49 16.10
CA LYS A 154 9.69 8.27 15.60
C LYS A 154 10.21 6.85 15.80
N LYS A 155 9.32 5.87 15.97
CA LYS A 155 9.70 4.46 15.96
C LYS A 155 9.90 4.03 14.51
N GLY A 156 11.06 3.43 14.25
CA GLY A 156 11.42 2.93 12.93
C GLY A 156 10.88 1.52 12.68
N GLU A 157 10.59 1.23 11.42
CA GLU A 157 10.11 -0.07 10.95
C GLU A 157 10.83 -0.42 9.64
N PHE A 158 11.33 -1.66 9.55
CA PHE A 158 11.89 -2.20 8.31
C PHE A 158 10.84 -3.03 7.58
N ILE A 159 10.67 -2.78 6.29
CA ILE A 159 9.66 -3.40 5.44
C ILE A 159 10.36 -4.07 4.27
N LEU A 160 10.13 -5.38 4.12
CA LEU A 160 10.58 -6.19 3.00
C LEU A 160 9.38 -6.84 2.33
N GLU A 161 9.04 -6.41 1.12
CA GLU A 161 7.85 -6.88 0.43
C GLU A 161 8.09 -7.18 -1.05
N THR A 162 7.29 -8.08 -1.58
CA THR A 162 7.17 -8.29 -3.03
C THR A 162 5.97 -7.53 -3.58
N GLY A 163 6.02 -7.17 -4.86
CA GLY A 163 4.96 -6.43 -5.53
C GLY A 163 5.17 -4.92 -5.48
N PHE A 164 4.20 -4.19 -6.03
CA PHE A 164 4.26 -2.74 -6.18
C PHE A 164 3.66 -2.04 -4.96
N SER A 165 4.31 -0.97 -4.49
CA SER A 165 3.82 -0.15 -3.36
C SER A 165 2.67 0.76 -3.75
N PHE A 166 1.89 1.14 -2.73
CA PHE A 166 0.76 2.06 -2.80
C PHE A 166 0.57 2.89 -1.53
#